data_AF-A0A957L497-F1
#
_entry.id   AF-A0A957L497-F1
#
_cell.length_a   1.000
_cell.length_b   1.000
_cell.length_c   1.000
_cell.angle_alpha   90.00
_cell.angle_beta   90.00
_cell.angle_gamma   90.00
#
_symmetry.space_group_name_H-M   'P 1'
#
loop_
_entity.id
_entity.type
_entity.pdbx_description
1 polymer ?
#
loop_
_entity_poly.entity_id
_entity_poly.type
_entity_poly.pdbx_seq_one_letter_code
_entity_poly.pdbx_strand_id
1 'polypeptide(L)'
;EAAEQMMATTHWTWEAIAPDGGEVGKNNVINNYCVAVTSNEPRCTSCHTGYGYTDSSFDFSVETNVDCLVCHDTTGTYKKFPTGAGHPVYEPKEFPAGSGNIWQPPDLALVAQNVGETSRETCGACHFYGGGGDGVKHGDLDSSMANPSFDLDVHMSPDGEDFTCTTCHTANNHQISGSRYEMAAHDTGEAIPALDEDLATCESCHGTEPMADPKLNDHVDTIACQTCHIPEFARELPTKMWWDWSKAGQMNAEGVPYAEKDDNGWVVYDTKKGEFVWEMNVQPDYVWFDGNVSYLAATDTIDPDSVVDINT
;
A
#
# COMPACT_ATOMS: atom_id res chain seq x y z
N GLU A 1 9.78 20.74 -13.59
CA GLU A 1 8.63 20.06 -14.24
C GLU A 1 8.29 18.72 -13.61
N ALA A 2 8.99 17.61 -13.87
CA ALA A 2 8.61 16.29 -13.30
C ALA A 2 8.53 16.29 -11.76
N ALA A 3 9.48 16.94 -11.07
CA ALA A 3 9.43 17.11 -9.62
C ALA A 3 8.19 17.91 -9.17
N GLU A 4 7.93 19.07 -9.79
CA GLU A 4 6.75 19.89 -9.50
C GLU A 4 5.44 19.12 -9.74
N GLN A 5 5.38 18.30 -10.80
CA GLN A 5 4.24 17.42 -11.10
C GLN A 5 4.03 16.40 -9.98
N MET A 6 5.07 15.66 -9.58
CA MET A 6 5.02 14.74 -8.44
C MET A 6 4.59 15.43 -7.15
N MET A 7 5.11 16.63 -6.91
CA MET A 7 4.84 17.41 -5.70
C MET A 7 3.39 17.89 -5.59
N ALA A 8 2.66 17.90 -6.69
CA ALA A 8 1.22 18.20 -6.71
C ALA A 8 0.35 16.98 -6.38
N THR A 9 0.92 15.79 -6.16
CA THR A 9 0.17 14.54 -5.97
C THR A 9 0.14 14.07 -4.53
N THR A 10 -0.82 13.18 -4.24
CA THR A 10 -0.96 12.48 -2.95
C THR A 10 0.26 11.63 -2.59
N HIS A 11 1.06 11.18 -3.56
CA HIS A 11 2.30 10.43 -3.30
C HIS A 11 3.37 11.30 -2.62
N TRP A 12 3.36 12.60 -2.90
CA TRP A 12 4.22 13.58 -2.26
C TRP A 12 3.60 14.18 -1.00
N THR A 13 2.37 14.68 -1.08
CA THR A 13 1.76 15.42 0.02
C THR A 13 1.31 14.50 1.16
N TRP A 14 0.97 13.24 0.85
CA TRP A 14 0.27 12.33 1.75
C TRP A 14 -1.06 12.90 2.30
N GLU A 15 -1.65 13.84 1.57
CA GLU A 15 -2.86 14.57 1.91
C GLU A 15 -3.83 14.52 0.73
N ALA A 16 -5.11 14.38 1.02
CA ALA A 16 -6.20 14.44 0.07
C ALA A 16 -7.44 15.04 0.75
N ILE A 17 -8.42 15.46 -0.04
CA ILE A 17 -9.71 15.93 0.45
C ILE A 17 -10.76 14.91 0.04
N ALA A 18 -11.53 14.39 1.00
CA ALA A 18 -12.62 13.47 0.73
C ALA A 18 -13.84 14.20 0.10
N PRO A 19 -14.78 13.49 -0.56
CA PRO A 19 -15.94 14.10 -1.19
C PRO A 19 -16.82 14.97 -0.27
N ASP A 20 -16.82 14.69 1.04
CA ASP A 20 -17.53 15.45 2.06
C ASP A 20 -16.77 16.70 2.55
N GLY A 21 -15.56 16.93 2.04
CA GLY A 21 -14.66 18.02 2.40
C GLY A 21 -13.70 17.71 3.55
N GLY A 22 -13.70 16.49 4.10
CA GLY A 22 -12.78 16.09 5.16
C GLY A 22 -11.33 15.99 4.68
N GLU A 23 -10.38 16.43 5.51
CA GLU A 23 -8.95 16.25 5.26
C GLU A 23 -8.55 14.79 5.55
N VAL A 24 -8.23 14.05 4.49
CA VAL A 24 -7.79 12.66 4.53
C VAL A 24 -6.36 12.54 3.99
N GLY A 25 -5.91 11.34 3.67
CA GLY A 25 -4.51 11.08 3.33
C GLY A 25 -3.72 10.52 4.50
N LYS A 26 -2.57 9.92 4.20
CA LYS A 26 -1.76 9.16 5.16
C LYS A 26 -1.24 10.02 6.32
N ASN A 27 -1.15 11.34 6.16
CA ASN A 27 -0.82 12.27 7.24
C ASN A 27 -1.96 12.46 8.25
N ASN A 28 -3.21 12.30 7.80
CA ASN A 28 -4.40 12.71 8.57
C ASN A 28 -5.20 11.51 9.12
N VAL A 29 -5.22 10.39 8.40
CA VAL A 29 -6.02 9.22 8.78
C VAL A 29 -5.34 8.33 9.81
N ILE A 30 -6.14 7.72 10.68
CA ILE A 30 -5.70 6.71 11.64
C ILE A 30 -5.93 5.30 11.06
N ASN A 31 -5.10 4.34 11.47
CA ASN A 31 -5.36 2.91 11.26
C ASN A 31 -5.15 2.11 12.56
N ASN A 32 -5.58 0.84 12.59
CA ASN A 32 -5.35 -0.09 13.69
C ASN A 32 -4.04 -0.90 13.56
N TYR A 33 -3.13 -0.51 12.65
CA TYR A 33 -1.80 -1.10 12.53
C TYR A 33 -0.77 -0.29 13.35
N CYS A 34 -0.07 0.63 12.69
CA CYS A 34 0.93 1.49 13.31
C CYS A 34 0.33 2.80 13.83
N VAL A 35 -1.00 2.91 13.86
CA VAL A 35 -1.78 4.05 14.37
C VAL A 35 -1.70 5.28 13.47
N ALA A 36 -0.59 6.02 13.49
CA ALA A 36 -0.46 7.29 12.80
C ALA A 36 0.99 7.56 12.36
N VAL A 37 1.15 8.41 11.33
CA VAL A 37 2.46 8.86 10.85
C VAL A 37 3.12 9.83 11.83
N THR A 38 2.34 10.77 12.40
CA THR A 38 2.85 11.80 13.30
C THR A 38 3.65 11.17 14.45
N SER A 39 4.82 11.75 14.74
CA SER A 39 5.83 11.27 15.71
C SER A 39 6.55 9.96 15.35
N ASN A 40 6.20 9.32 14.24
CA ASN A 40 6.78 8.07 13.75
C ASN A 40 7.35 8.19 12.32
N GLU A 41 7.44 9.41 11.80
CA GLU A 41 7.74 9.75 10.40
C GLU A 41 8.98 9.00 9.90
N PRO A 42 10.15 8.98 10.60
CA PRO A 42 11.36 8.35 10.05
C PRO A 42 11.22 6.87 9.69
N ARG A 43 10.27 6.16 10.33
CA ARG A 43 9.93 4.78 10.02
C ARG A 43 8.83 4.69 8.95
N CYS A 44 7.85 5.57 8.98
CA CYS A 44 6.74 5.56 8.01
C CYS A 44 7.19 6.03 6.61
N THR A 45 8.07 7.02 6.55
CA THR A 45 8.50 7.71 5.33
C THR A 45 9.60 6.96 4.58
N SER A 46 9.99 5.76 5.04
CA SER A 46 10.68 4.81 4.16
C SER A 46 9.86 4.46 2.91
N CYS A 47 8.54 4.68 2.95
CA CYS A 47 7.62 4.52 1.83
C CYS A 47 7.08 5.86 1.28
N HIS A 48 7.69 7.00 1.63
CA HIS A 48 7.36 8.31 1.05
C HIS A 48 8.21 8.53 -0.22
N THR A 49 7.68 9.22 -1.23
CA THR A 49 8.41 9.51 -2.48
C THR A 49 9.39 10.67 -2.35
N GLY A 50 9.96 10.85 -1.16
CA GLY A 50 10.91 11.89 -0.84
C GLY A 50 11.97 11.49 0.16
N TYR A 51 12.87 12.43 0.40
CA TYR A 51 14.03 12.30 1.27
C TYR A 51 13.94 13.31 2.42
N GLY A 52 14.12 12.82 3.65
CA GLY A 52 14.28 13.68 4.82
C GLY A 52 12.98 14.07 5.51
N TYR A 53 11.85 13.41 5.21
CA TYR A 53 10.60 13.63 5.94
C TYR A 53 10.67 12.96 7.32
N THR A 54 11.24 13.68 8.30
CA THR A 54 11.52 13.22 9.66
C THR A 54 10.49 13.64 10.69
N ASP A 55 9.74 14.70 10.43
CA ASP A 55 8.77 15.33 11.32
C ASP A 55 7.97 16.40 10.57
N SER A 56 7.06 17.09 11.28
CA SER A 56 6.18 18.12 10.72
C SER A 56 6.89 19.39 10.19
N SER A 57 8.22 19.51 10.34
CA SER A 57 8.98 20.64 9.77
C SER A 57 9.48 20.38 8.35
N PHE A 58 9.17 19.22 7.76
CA PHE A 58 9.53 18.89 6.40
C PHE A 58 8.98 19.92 5.40
N ASP A 59 9.86 20.43 4.54
CA ASP A 59 9.50 21.43 3.54
C ASP A 59 9.08 20.75 2.22
N PHE A 60 7.77 20.62 2.04
CA PHE A 60 7.15 20.05 0.83
C PHE A 60 7.34 20.92 -0.43
N SER A 61 7.97 22.09 -0.34
CA SER A 61 8.27 22.95 -1.49
C SER A 61 9.65 22.71 -2.11
N VAL A 62 10.50 21.90 -1.46
CA VAL A 62 11.88 21.65 -1.92
C VAL A 62 11.92 20.51 -2.94
N GLU A 63 12.02 20.85 -4.22
CA GLU A 63 12.08 19.88 -5.33
C GLU A 63 13.21 18.86 -5.21
N THR A 64 14.37 19.25 -4.66
CA THR A 64 15.51 18.33 -4.50
C THR A 64 15.28 17.22 -3.46
N ASN A 65 14.19 17.30 -2.71
CA ASN A 65 13.78 16.25 -1.78
C ASN A 65 12.92 15.18 -2.45
N VAL A 66 12.51 15.33 -3.71
CA VAL A 66 11.78 14.29 -4.45
C VAL A 66 12.69 13.10 -4.74
N ASP A 67 12.23 11.89 -4.40
CA ASP A 67 12.91 10.64 -4.69
C ASP A 67 12.46 10.12 -6.06
N CYS A 68 13.23 10.42 -7.09
CA CYS A 68 12.96 9.92 -8.45
C CYS A 68 13.28 8.43 -8.59
N LEU A 69 14.17 7.88 -7.76
CA LEU A 69 14.74 6.55 -7.97
C LEU A 69 13.80 5.44 -7.48
N VAL A 70 12.97 5.72 -6.47
CA VAL A 70 12.05 4.72 -5.88
C VAL A 70 11.07 4.14 -6.90
N CYS A 71 10.63 4.95 -7.87
CA CYS A 71 9.72 4.50 -8.93
C CYS A 71 10.45 4.09 -10.21
N HIS A 72 11.62 4.67 -10.49
CA HIS A 72 12.29 4.56 -11.80
C HIS A 72 13.55 3.70 -11.81
N ASP A 73 13.98 3.10 -10.70
CA ASP A 73 15.10 2.16 -10.70
C ASP A 73 14.80 0.91 -11.52
N THR A 74 15.59 0.62 -12.57
CA THR A 74 15.50 -0.63 -13.34
C THR A 74 16.60 -1.64 -12.97
N THR A 75 17.50 -1.29 -12.05
CA THR A 75 18.58 -2.18 -11.60
C THR A 75 18.10 -3.20 -10.56
N GLY A 76 16.98 -2.89 -9.87
CA GLY A 76 16.46 -3.69 -8.75
C GLY A 76 17.33 -3.61 -7.49
N THR A 77 18.22 -2.61 -7.40
CA THR A 77 19.16 -2.47 -6.27
C THR A 77 18.88 -1.28 -5.37
N TYR A 78 18.07 -0.32 -5.84
CA TYR A 78 17.69 0.82 -5.04
C TYR A 78 16.71 0.42 -3.95
N LYS A 79 17.00 0.80 -2.71
CA LYS A 79 16.09 0.59 -1.58
C LYS A 79 16.28 1.64 -0.51
N LYS A 80 15.17 2.15 0.00
CA LYS A 80 15.13 3.10 1.10
C LYS A 80 15.36 2.35 2.42
N PHE A 81 16.10 2.97 3.34
CA PHE A 81 16.38 2.36 4.64
C PHE A 81 15.13 2.41 5.52
N PRO A 82 14.74 1.30 6.20
CA PRO A 82 13.45 1.22 6.90
C PRO A 82 13.21 2.25 8.01
N THR A 83 14.26 2.88 8.54
CA THR A 83 14.16 3.95 9.54
C THR A 83 14.97 5.18 9.12
N GLY A 84 15.14 5.38 7.82
CA GLY A 84 16.01 6.39 7.23
C GLY A 84 15.30 7.67 6.80
N ALA A 85 14.04 7.87 7.18
CA ALA A 85 13.23 9.00 6.74
C ALA A 85 13.26 9.20 5.22
N GLY A 86 13.12 8.10 4.48
CA GLY A 86 13.15 8.09 3.03
C GLY A 86 14.54 7.92 2.39
N HIS A 87 15.64 8.04 3.12
CA HIS A 87 16.97 7.86 2.54
C HIS A 87 17.36 6.38 2.39
N PRO A 88 18.15 5.99 1.36
CA PRO A 88 18.90 4.74 1.37
C PRO A 88 20.01 4.76 2.44
N VAL A 89 20.71 3.66 2.64
CA VAL A 89 21.96 3.69 3.43
C VAL A 89 23.08 4.28 2.58
N TYR A 90 23.85 5.21 3.14
CA TYR A 90 25.02 5.81 2.46
C TYR A 90 26.34 5.19 2.90
N GLU A 91 26.32 4.48 4.03
CA GLU A 91 27.42 3.70 4.55
C GLU A 91 26.88 2.34 5.03
N PRO A 92 27.71 1.28 5.08
CA PRO A 92 27.29 -0.02 5.58
C PRO A 92 26.68 0.09 6.98
N LYS A 93 25.46 -0.40 7.16
CA LYS A 93 24.70 -0.23 8.40
C LYS A 93 23.96 -1.51 8.78
N GLU A 94 24.07 -1.93 10.04
CA GLU A 94 23.34 -3.09 10.53
C GLU A 94 21.84 -2.78 10.75
N PHE A 95 20.95 -3.65 10.25
CA PHE A 95 19.53 -3.56 10.53
C PHE A 95 18.78 -4.90 10.39
N PRO A 96 17.94 -5.28 11.37
CA PRO A 96 17.77 -4.64 12.68
C PRO A 96 19.04 -4.65 13.53
N ALA A 97 19.16 -3.75 14.51
CA ALA A 97 20.34 -3.72 15.39
C ALA A 97 20.50 -5.06 16.13
N GLY A 98 21.70 -5.65 16.10
CA GLY A 98 22.01 -6.94 16.70
C GLY A 98 21.61 -8.16 15.87
N SER A 99 21.13 -7.99 14.64
CA SER A 99 20.75 -9.09 13.75
C SER A 99 21.94 -9.70 12.98
N GLY A 100 23.07 -9.00 12.91
CA GLY A 100 24.20 -9.33 12.03
C GLY A 100 23.96 -9.01 10.55
N ASN A 101 22.77 -8.52 10.16
CA ASN A 101 22.45 -8.20 8.78
C ASN A 101 22.93 -6.78 8.41
N ILE A 102 23.94 -6.70 7.54
CA ILE A 102 24.52 -5.43 7.10
C ILE A 102 23.91 -5.00 5.76
N TRP A 103 23.26 -3.84 5.77
CA TRP A 103 22.77 -3.16 4.60
C TRP A 103 23.91 -2.39 3.95
N GLN A 104 24.16 -2.67 2.67
CA GLN A 104 25.17 -1.98 1.88
C GLN A 104 24.56 -0.79 1.13
N PRO A 105 25.33 0.30 0.92
CA PRO A 105 24.89 1.40 0.07
C PRO A 105 24.63 0.93 -1.35
N PRO A 106 23.53 1.34 -1.99
CA PRO A 106 23.36 1.11 -3.42
C PRO A 106 24.40 1.93 -4.21
N ASP A 107 24.77 1.44 -5.38
CA ASP A 107 25.55 2.24 -6.33
C ASP A 107 24.60 3.27 -6.98
N LEU A 108 24.47 4.44 -6.34
CA LEU A 108 23.55 5.48 -6.79
C LEU A 108 23.88 5.99 -8.20
N ALA A 109 25.15 5.94 -8.61
CA ALA A 109 25.53 6.32 -9.97
C ALA A 109 25.02 5.30 -10.99
N LEU A 110 25.18 4.01 -10.69
CA LEU A 110 24.62 2.94 -11.52
C LEU A 110 23.09 3.02 -11.61
N VAL A 111 22.41 3.19 -10.47
CA VAL A 111 20.94 3.33 -10.43
C VAL A 111 20.49 4.53 -11.28
N ALA A 112 21.08 5.71 -11.06
CA ALA A 112 20.71 6.92 -11.79
C ALA A 112 20.97 6.82 -13.30
N GLN A 113 21.98 6.05 -13.73
CA GLN A 113 22.29 5.82 -15.13
C GLN A 113 21.36 4.82 -15.81
N ASN A 114 20.63 4.02 -15.03
CA ASN A 114 19.71 2.98 -15.51
C ASN A 114 18.28 3.26 -15.03
N VAL A 115 17.88 4.53 -14.93
CA VAL A 115 16.48 4.86 -14.70
C VAL A 115 15.64 4.53 -15.94
N GLY A 116 14.38 4.16 -15.73
CA GLY A 116 13.46 3.78 -16.81
C GLY A 116 12.00 3.84 -16.39
N GLU A 117 11.14 3.16 -17.14
CA GLU A 117 9.73 3.02 -16.80
C GLU A 117 9.55 2.26 -15.48
N THR A 118 8.46 2.56 -14.77
CA THR A 118 8.11 1.88 -13.52
C THR A 118 7.80 0.41 -13.76
N SER A 119 8.01 -0.43 -12.75
CA SER A 119 7.64 -1.85 -12.77
C SER A 119 6.75 -2.20 -11.57
N ARG A 120 6.24 -3.44 -11.53
CA ARG A 120 5.50 -3.95 -10.37
C ARG A 120 6.36 -3.92 -9.11
N GLU A 121 7.65 -4.18 -9.22
CA GLU A 121 8.61 -4.12 -8.11
C GLU A 121 8.82 -2.69 -7.59
N THR A 122 8.89 -1.67 -8.46
CA THR A 122 9.14 -0.30 -8.00
C THR A 122 7.92 0.28 -7.29
N CYS A 123 6.70 0.00 -7.78
CA CYS A 123 5.46 0.26 -7.04
C CYS A 123 5.42 -0.57 -5.74
N GLY A 124 5.75 -1.86 -5.86
CA GLY A 124 5.75 -2.85 -4.81
C GLY A 124 6.68 -2.55 -3.64
N ALA A 125 7.77 -1.81 -3.86
CA ALA A 125 8.70 -1.37 -2.81
C ALA A 125 7.99 -0.63 -1.65
N CYS A 126 6.82 -0.03 -1.92
CA CYS A 126 5.94 0.56 -0.93
C CYS A 126 4.60 -0.16 -0.81
N HIS A 127 4.03 -0.67 -1.90
CA HIS A 127 2.65 -1.18 -1.90
C HIS A 127 2.53 -2.63 -1.42
N PHE A 128 3.56 -3.47 -1.58
CA PHE A 128 3.58 -4.83 -1.05
C PHE A 128 3.89 -4.87 0.45
N TYR A 129 4.50 -3.80 0.97
CA TYR A 129 4.98 -3.72 2.34
C TYR A 129 4.18 -2.69 3.14
N GLY A 130 3.55 -3.12 4.22
CA GLY A 130 2.76 -2.26 5.09
C GLY A 130 2.61 -2.89 6.46
N GLY A 131 2.19 -2.15 7.50
CA GLY A 131 1.91 -2.76 8.80
C GLY A 131 3.08 -3.50 9.48
N GLY A 132 4.31 -3.30 8.97
CA GLY A 132 5.54 -3.91 9.47
C GLY A 132 6.12 -5.06 8.64
N GLY A 133 5.58 -5.39 7.46
CA GLY A 133 6.14 -6.42 6.58
C GLY A 133 5.42 -6.58 5.24
N ASP A 134 5.84 -7.59 4.48
CA ASP A 134 5.28 -8.00 3.19
C ASP A 134 3.92 -8.70 3.35
N GLY A 135 2.91 -8.35 2.55
CA GLY A 135 1.56 -8.91 2.61
C GLY A 135 0.77 -8.61 3.90
N VAL A 136 1.39 -7.91 4.86
CA VAL A 136 0.85 -7.76 6.22
C VAL A 136 -0.40 -6.89 6.28
N LYS A 137 -0.53 -5.86 5.42
CA LYS A 137 -1.60 -4.84 5.48
C LYS A 137 -2.65 -4.99 4.38
N HIS A 138 -2.20 -4.97 3.12
CA HIS A 138 -3.05 -5.16 1.95
C HIS A 138 -2.83 -6.59 1.50
N GLY A 139 -3.69 -7.52 1.92
CA GLY A 139 -3.47 -8.93 1.61
C GLY A 139 -3.73 -9.31 0.15
N ASP A 140 -4.24 -8.38 -0.66
CA ASP A 140 -4.36 -8.49 -2.11
C ASP A 140 -3.07 -8.11 -2.87
N LEU A 141 -2.09 -7.49 -2.21
CA LEU A 141 -0.82 -7.09 -2.81
C LEU A 141 0.37 -7.47 -1.91
N ASP A 142 1.15 -8.45 -2.35
CA ASP A 142 2.39 -8.90 -1.70
C ASP A 142 3.52 -9.08 -2.75
N SER A 143 4.75 -9.38 -2.30
CA SER A 143 5.90 -9.46 -3.21
C SER A 143 5.80 -10.50 -4.33
N SER A 144 4.91 -11.49 -4.22
CA SER A 144 4.60 -12.40 -5.33
C SER A 144 4.05 -11.68 -6.57
N MET A 145 3.44 -10.50 -6.42
CA MET A 145 2.93 -9.67 -7.51
C MET A 145 4.02 -9.05 -8.38
N ALA A 146 5.30 -9.15 -8.00
CA ALA A 146 6.41 -8.84 -8.91
C ALA A 146 6.37 -9.71 -10.18
N ASN A 147 6.08 -11.00 -9.99
CA ASN A 147 6.01 -11.99 -11.06
C ASN A 147 4.99 -13.08 -10.70
N PRO A 148 3.68 -12.73 -10.69
CA PRO A 148 2.64 -13.61 -10.19
C PRO A 148 2.38 -14.76 -11.18
N SER A 149 1.86 -15.87 -10.67
CA SER A 149 1.30 -16.91 -11.54
C SER A 149 -0.06 -16.46 -12.10
N PHE A 150 -0.49 -17.06 -13.21
CA PHE A 150 -1.81 -16.77 -13.80
C PHE A 150 -2.96 -17.01 -12.80
N ASP A 151 -2.86 -18.06 -11.98
CA ASP A 151 -3.88 -18.37 -10.99
C ASP A 151 -3.94 -17.34 -9.85
N LEU A 152 -2.85 -16.61 -9.59
CA LEU A 152 -2.79 -15.58 -8.56
C LEU A 152 -3.39 -14.26 -9.06
N ASP A 153 -2.91 -13.77 -10.20
CA ASP A 153 -3.45 -12.59 -10.88
C ASP A 153 -3.35 -12.76 -12.41
N VAL A 154 -4.51 -12.80 -13.06
CA VAL A 154 -4.61 -13.04 -14.51
C VAL A 154 -4.14 -11.86 -15.35
N HIS A 155 -4.18 -10.63 -14.81
CA HIS A 155 -3.81 -9.41 -15.51
C HIS A 155 -2.30 -9.18 -15.43
N MET A 156 -1.72 -9.35 -14.25
CA MET A 156 -0.30 -9.10 -13.99
C MET A 156 0.62 -10.29 -14.31
N SER A 157 0.06 -11.49 -14.47
CA SER A 157 0.85 -12.68 -14.80
C SER A 157 1.51 -12.58 -16.18
N PRO A 158 2.80 -12.96 -16.32
CA PRO A 158 3.46 -13.06 -17.62
C PRO A 158 2.85 -14.10 -18.58
N ASP A 159 2.13 -15.08 -18.03
CA ASP A 159 1.38 -16.08 -18.82
C ASP A 159 -0.01 -15.55 -19.25
N GLY A 160 -0.41 -14.37 -18.76
CA GLY A 160 -1.62 -13.64 -19.11
C GLY A 160 -1.28 -12.39 -19.94
N GLU A 161 -1.69 -11.22 -19.46
CA GLU A 161 -1.45 -9.94 -20.14
C GLU A 161 -0.12 -9.24 -19.74
N ASP A 162 0.56 -9.74 -18.70
CA ASP A 162 1.80 -9.19 -18.12
C ASP A 162 1.71 -7.69 -17.80
N PHE A 163 0.55 -7.23 -17.33
CA PHE A 163 0.33 -5.81 -17.03
C PHE A 163 1.25 -5.31 -15.91
N THR A 164 1.74 -4.09 -16.07
CA THR A 164 2.33 -3.33 -14.96
C THR A 164 1.22 -2.60 -14.21
N CYS A 165 1.52 -2.08 -13.02
CA CYS A 165 0.55 -1.30 -12.25
C CYS A 165 0.02 -0.11 -13.07
N THR A 166 0.88 0.53 -13.86
CA THR A 166 0.55 1.70 -14.68
C THR A 166 -0.24 1.39 -15.94
N THR A 167 -0.50 0.11 -16.25
CA THR A 167 -1.46 -0.26 -17.30
C THR A 167 -2.89 0.11 -16.91
N CYS A 168 -3.29 -0.16 -15.67
CA CYS A 168 -4.60 0.25 -15.12
C CYS A 168 -4.50 1.62 -14.42
N HIS A 169 -3.47 1.81 -13.59
CA HIS A 169 -3.19 3.07 -12.90
C HIS A 169 -2.42 4.03 -13.81
N THR A 170 -3.09 4.48 -14.87
CA THR A 170 -2.56 5.45 -15.84
C THR A 170 -1.95 6.67 -15.15
N ALA A 171 -0.78 7.09 -15.63
CA ALA A 171 -0.04 8.20 -15.06
C ALA A 171 0.07 9.37 -16.05
N ASN A 172 -0.65 10.46 -15.80
CA ASN A 172 -0.61 11.67 -16.61
C ASN A 172 -0.03 12.82 -15.79
N ASN A 173 1.12 13.37 -16.22
CA ASN A 173 1.89 14.36 -15.46
C ASN A 173 2.13 13.90 -14.00
N HIS A 174 2.58 12.66 -13.83
CA HIS A 174 2.79 11.99 -12.54
C HIS A 174 1.55 11.82 -11.64
N GLN A 175 0.37 12.28 -12.07
CA GLN A 175 -0.88 11.95 -11.41
C GLN A 175 -1.28 10.53 -11.80
N ILE A 176 -1.22 9.63 -10.82
CA ILE A 176 -1.56 8.21 -10.96
C ILE A 176 -3.06 8.07 -10.67
N SER A 177 -3.80 7.47 -11.60
CA SER A 177 -5.24 7.21 -11.47
C SER A 177 -5.56 6.09 -10.48
N GLY A 178 -6.81 6.04 -10.03
CA GLY A 178 -7.24 5.22 -8.90
C GLY A 178 -6.84 5.82 -7.55
N SER A 179 -7.84 6.02 -6.69
CA SER A 179 -7.64 6.54 -5.34
C SER A 179 -8.41 5.72 -4.32
N ARG A 180 -7.78 5.51 -3.15
CA ARG A 180 -8.49 4.95 -1.99
C ARG A 180 -9.45 5.98 -1.36
N TYR A 181 -9.14 7.27 -1.49
CA TYR A 181 -9.90 8.35 -0.85
C TYR A 181 -11.05 8.87 -1.73
N GLU A 182 -11.00 8.56 -3.03
CA GLU A 182 -12.02 8.89 -4.02
C GLU A 182 -12.19 7.65 -4.90
N MET A 183 -13.17 6.81 -4.58
CA MET A 183 -13.40 5.55 -5.28
C MET A 183 -14.64 5.65 -6.17
N ALA A 184 -14.52 5.13 -7.40
CA ALA A 184 -15.67 4.91 -8.26
C ALA A 184 -16.40 3.63 -7.81
N ALA A 185 -17.66 3.76 -7.37
CA ALA A 185 -18.48 2.60 -7.01
C ALA A 185 -19.01 1.85 -8.24
N HIS A 186 -19.23 2.57 -9.34
CA HIS A 186 -19.76 2.05 -10.61
C HIS A 186 -19.47 3.06 -11.72
N ASP A 187 -19.10 2.58 -12.91
CA ASP A 187 -18.87 3.43 -14.08
C ASP A 187 -20.17 3.85 -14.75
N THR A 188 -20.40 5.16 -14.89
CA THR A 188 -21.65 5.68 -15.47
C THR A 188 -21.63 5.83 -17.01
N GLY A 189 -20.66 5.22 -17.72
CA GLY A 189 -20.39 5.50 -19.15
C GLY A 189 -20.10 4.28 -20.03
N GLU A 190 -20.17 4.46 -21.36
CA GLU A 190 -19.65 3.49 -22.33
C GLU A 190 -18.12 3.36 -22.20
N ALA A 191 -17.58 2.16 -22.43
CA ALA A 191 -16.14 1.87 -22.37
C ALA A 191 -15.32 2.99 -23.03
N ILE A 192 -14.54 3.71 -22.22
CA ILE A 192 -13.91 4.96 -22.65
C ILE A 192 -12.66 4.61 -23.46
N PRO A 193 -12.57 5.06 -24.73
CA PRO A 193 -11.38 4.81 -25.53
C PRO A 193 -10.26 5.76 -25.09
N ALA A 194 -9.19 5.16 -24.57
CA ALA A 194 -7.81 5.67 -24.50
C ALA A 194 -7.43 6.64 -23.37
N LEU A 195 -6.48 6.18 -22.55
CA LEU A 195 -5.25 6.83 -22.01
C LEU A 195 -5.30 8.20 -21.30
N ASP A 196 -6.41 8.95 -21.35
CA ASP A 196 -6.55 10.27 -20.72
C ASP A 196 -7.51 10.27 -19.51
N GLU A 197 -8.15 9.14 -19.18
CA GLU A 197 -9.10 8.99 -18.07
C GLU A 197 -8.73 7.81 -17.14
N ASP A 198 -9.40 7.72 -15.98
CA ASP A 198 -9.18 6.69 -14.97
C ASP A 198 -9.57 5.31 -15.52
N LEU A 199 -8.58 4.44 -15.77
CA LEU A 199 -8.78 3.07 -16.26
C LEU A 199 -8.77 2.03 -15.13
N ALA A 200 -8.83 2.46 -13.87
CA ALA A 200 -8.71 1.57 -12.71
C ALA A 200 -9.97 0.74 -12.42
N THR A 201 -10.99 0.80 -13.28
CA THR A 201 -12.24 0.02 -13.17
C THR A 201 -12.24 -1.19 -14.10
N CYS A 202 -13.11 -2.17 -13.80
CA CYS A 202 -13.23 -3.36 -14.64
C CYS A 202 -13.88 -3.02 -15.98
N GLU A 203 -14.89 -2.15 -15.95
CA GLU A 203 -15.74 -1.79 -17.07
C GLU A 203 -14.98 -0.99 -18.14
N SER A 204 -13.90 -0.31 -17.78
CA SER A 204 -12.99 0.36 -18.71
C SER A 204 -12.44 -0.57 -19.80
N CYS A 205 -12.18 -1.84 -19.47
CA CYS A 205 -11.68 -2.85 -20.43
C CYS A 205 -12.74 -3.89 -20.82
N HIS A 206 -13.64 -4.22 -19.88
CA HIS A 206 -14.61 -5.32 -20.05
C HIS A 206 -16.01 -4.85 -20.45
N GLY A 207 -16.30 -3.55 -20.34
CA GLY A 207 -17.66 -3.00 -20.48
C GLY A 207 -18.59 -3.42 -19.34
N THR A 208 -19.86 -3.02 -19.43
CA THR A 208 -20.89 -3.26 -18.40
C THR A 208 -21.65 -4.57 -18.59
N GLU A 209 -21.50 -5.25 -19.72
CA GLU A 209 -22.15 -6.53 -20.03
C GLU A 209 -21.14 -7.60 -20.51
N PRO A 210 -20.09 -7.93 -19.72
CA PRO A 210 -18.99 -8.77 -20.19
C PRO A 210 -19.33 -10.27 -20.28
N MET A 211 -20.42 -10.73 -19.67
CA MET A 211 -20.74 -12.15 -19.60
C MET A 211 -21.41 -12.65 -20.89
N ALA A 212 -21.00 -13.84 -21.33
CA ALA A 212 -21.60 -14.50 -22.49
C ALA A 212 -23.06 -14.94 -22.26
N ASP A 213 -23.44 -15.21 -21.01
CA ASP A 213 -24.84 -15.43 -20.62
C ASP A 213 -25.46 -14.07 -20.22
N PRO A 214 -26.42 -13.54 -21.00
CA PRO A 214 -27.04 -12.26 -20.71
C PRO A 214 -27.68 -12.19 -19.31
N LYS A 215 -28.09 -13.33 -18.74
CA LYS A 215 -28.70 -13.33 -17.41
C LYS A 215 -27.70 -13.02 -16.29
N LEU A 216 -26.41 -13.27 -16.52
CA LEU A 216 -25.37 -12.93 -15.56
C LEU A 216 -25.08 -11.43 -15.56
N ASN A 217 -25.24 -10.74 -16.69
CA ASN A 217 -25.07 -9.28 -16.78
C ASN A 217 -26.04 -8.54 -15.83
N ASP A 218 -27.25 -9.07 -15.59
CA ASP A 218 -28.20 -8.52 -14.60
C ASP A 218 -27.59 -8.39 -13.18
N HIS A 219 -26.52 -9.12 -12.84
CA HIS A 219 -25.88 -9.00 -11.53
C HIS A 219 -24.99 -7.76 -11.44
N VAL A 220 -24.44 -7.27 -12.54
CA VAL A 220 -23.54 -6.10 -12.57
C VAL A 220 -24.26 -4.85 -12.06
N ASP A 221 -25.59 -4.78 -12.21
CA ASP A 221 -26.45 -3.74 -11.64
C ASP A 221 -26.36 -3.60 -10.10
N THR A 222 -25.83 -4.61 -9.39
CA THR A 222 -25.90 -4.69 -7.93
C THR A 222 -24.63 -5.27 -7.28
N ILE A 223 -23.95 -6.18 -7.95
CA ILE A 223 -22.78 -6.90 -7.44
C ILE A 223 -21.55 -6.45 -8.20
N ALA A 224 -20.59 -5.85 -7.48
CA ALA A 224 -19.31 -5.45 -8.04
C ALA A 224 -18.54 -6.66 -8.61
N CYS A 225 -17.86 -6.47 -9.75
CA CYS A 225 -17.05 -7.48 -10.42
C CYS A 225 -16.11 -8.21 -9.46
N GLN A 226 -15.43 -7.46 -8.58
CA GLN A 226 -14.48 -7.92 -7.58
C GLN A 226 -15.08 -8.96 -6.63
N THR A 227 -16.38 -8.86 -6.29
CA THR A 227 -17.07 -9.82 -5.41
C THR A 227 -17.05 -11.24 -5.99
N CYS A 228 -17.22 -11.36 -7.31
CA CYS A 228 -17.24 -12.64 -8.02
C CYS A 228 -15.85 -13.08 -8.46
N HIS A 229 -14.98 -12.11 -8.81
CA HIS A 229 -13.68 -12.38 -9.44
C HIS A 229 -12.49 -12.40 -8.47
N ILE A 230 -12.66 -11.96 -7.22
CA ILE A 230 -11.64 -12.00 -6.16
C ILE A 230 -12.24 -12.74 -4.95
N PRO A 231 -12.37 -14.07 -5.01
CA PRO A 231 -13.03 -14.84 -3.96
C PRO A 231 -12.21 -14.92 -2.66
N GLU A 232 -10.89 -14.82 -2.77
CA GLU A 232 -9.94 -14.91 -1.65
C GLU A 232 -8.76 -13.97 -1.90
N PHE A 233 -8.20 -13.42 -0.81
CA PHE A 233 -6.94 -12.67 -0.80
C PHE A 233 -5.94 -13.33 0.16
N ALA A 234 -4.72 -12.79 0.25
CA ALA A 234 -3.61 -13.36 1.03
C ALA A 234 -3.28 -14.79 0.60
N ARG A 235 -3.18 -15.00 -0.72
CA ARG A 235 -3.09 -16.33 -1.34
C ARG A 235 -1.67 -16.89 -1.35
N GLU A 236 -0.65 -16.03 -1.42
CA GLU A 236 0.77 -16.43 -1.36
C GLU A 236 1.41 -16.15 0.00
N LEU A 237 1.07 -15.02 0.63
CA LEU A 237 1.57 -14.65 1.96
C LEU A 237 0.42 -14.36 2.93
N PRO A 238 0.56 -14.68 4.23
CA PRO A 238 -0.46 -14.36 5.21
C PRO A 238 -0.56 -12.87 5.46
N THR A 239 -1.77 -12.43 5.72
CA THR A 239 -2.07 -11.06 6.10
C THR A 239 -2.49 -11.01 7.57
N LYS A 240 -2.30 -9.84 8.20
CA LYS A 240 -2.62 -9.69 9.63
C LYS A 240 -4.09 -9.36 9.80
N MET A 241 -4.83 -10.28 10.39
CA MET A 241 -6.26 -10.12 10.65
C MET A 241 -6.55 -9.47 12.00
N TRP A 242 -5.60 -9.55 12.94
CA TRP A 242 -5.75 -8.93 14.25
C TRP A 242 -4.42 -8.40 14.80
N TRP A 243 -4.48 -7.27 15.50
CA TRP A 243 -3.37 -6.69 16.23
C TRP A 243 -3.85 -6.16 17.59
N ASP A 244 -3.52 -6.87 18.67
CA ASP A 244 -3.84 -6.43 20.04
C ASP A 244 -2.63 -5.74 20.69
N TRP A 245 -2.60 -4.41 20.60
CA TRP A 245 -1.61 -3.57 21.28
C TRP A 245 -1.70 -3.63 22.81
N SER A 246 -2.84 -4.00 23.40
CA SER A 246 -3.01 -4.05 24.86
C SER A 246 -2.16 -5.14 25.52
N LYS A 247 -1.72 -6.14 24.74
CA LYS A 247 -0.82 -7.21 25.19
C LYS A 247 0.65 -6.82 25.15
N ALA A 248 1.01 -5.68 24.57
CA ALA A 248 2.40 -5.26 24.48
C ALA A 248 3.04 -5.07 25.86
N GLY A 249 4.37 -5.15 25.91
CA GLY A 249 5.18 -4.87 27.09
C GLY A 249 5.47 -6.08 27.98
N GLN A 250 4.94 -7.28 27.70
CA GLN A 250 5.32 -8.48 28.44
C GLN A 250 6.75 -8.88 28.10
N MET A 251 7.52 -9.19 29.14
CA MET A 251 8.91 -9.64 29.08
C MET A 251 8.98 -11.13 29.42
N ASN A 252 10.05 -11.80 28.99
CA ASN A 252 10.28 -13.19 29.40
C ASN A 252 10.67 -13.28 30.90
N ALA A 253 10.92 -14.50 31.39
CA ALA A 253 11.27 -14.74 32.79
C ALA A 253 12.53 -14.00 33.26
N GLU A 254 13.44 -13.68 32.33
CA GLU A 254 14.67 -12.95 32.56
C GLU A 254 14.52 -11.42 32.44
N GLY A 255 13.31 -10.92 32.16
CA GLY A 255 13.04 -9.49 31.97
C GLY A 255 13.52 -8.93 30.63
N VAL A 256 13.71 -9.79 29.63
CA VAL A 256 14.18 -9.43 28.29
C VAL A 256 13.00 -9.42 27.30
N PRO A 257 12.94 -8.44 26.37
CA PRO A 257 11.96 -8.46 25.28
C PRO A 257 12.08 -9.72 24.43
N TYR A 258 10.94 -10.25 23.99
CA TYR A 258 10.88 -11.46 23.20
C TYR A 258 9.83 -11.35 22.10
N ALA A 259 9.88 -12.30 21.18
CA ALA A 259 8.84 -12.53 20.19
C ALA A 259 8.54 -14.02 20.15
N GLU A 260 7.27 -14.38 19.99
CA GLU A 260 6.82 -15.76 19.80
C GLU A 260 6.38 -15.96 18.37
N LYS A 261 6.61 -17.17 17.87
CA LYS A 261 6.21 -17.57 16.54
C LYS A 261 5.31 -18.80 16.60
N ASP A 262 4.36 -18.89 15.69
CA ASP A 262 3.59 -20.11 15.47
C ASP A 262 4.42 -21.21 14.77
N ASP A 263 3.78 -22.35 14.51
CA ASP A 263 4.40 -23.50 13.84
C ASP A 263 4.84 -23.20 12.39
N ASN A 264 4.26 -22.15 11.77
CA ASN A 264 4.62 -21.70 10.43
C ASN A 264 5.74 -20.64 10.45
N GLY A 265 6.18 -20.22 11.63
CA GLY A 265 7.26 -19.25 11.81
C GLY A 265 6.83 -17.79 11.79
N TRP A 266 5.52 -17.51 11.80
CA TRP A 266 4.93 -16.18 11.84
C TRP A 266 4.90 -15.66 13.27
N VAL A 267 5.28 -14.39 13.45
CA VAL A 267 5.29 -13.78 14.78
C VAL A 267 3.86 -13.60 15.25
N VAL A 268 3.46 -14.28 16.33
CA VAL A 268 2.13 -14.17 16.95
C VAL A 268 2.13 -13.29 18.19
N TYR A 269 3.32 -13.00 18.73
CA TYR A 269 3.51 -12.03 19.79
C TYR A 269 4.86 -11.34 19.67
N ASP A 270 4.94 -10.04 19.96
CA ASP A 270 6.18 -9.26 20.06
C ASP A 270 6.07 -8.27 21.23
N THR A 271 7.03 -8.25 22.15
CA THR A 271 7.00 -7.35 23.33
C THR A 271 6.73 -5.89 22.97
N LYS A 272 7.20 -5.39 21.82
CA LYS A 272 7.03 -4.00 21.42
C LYS A 272 5.69 -3.72 20.74
N LYS A 273 4.92 -4.74 20.39
CA LYS A 273 3.75 -4.61 19.53
C LYS A 273 2.50 -5.32 20.05
N GLY A 274 2.63 -6.31 20.92
CA GLY A 274 1.52 -7.11 21.43
C GLY A 274 1.28 -8.37 20.61
N GLU A 275 0.03 -8.77 20.48
CA GLU A 275 -0.39 -10.06 19.90
C GLU A 275 -0.94 -9.90 18.48
N PHE A 276 -0.77 -10.91 17.64
CA PHE A 276 -1.18 -10.93 16.24
C PHE A 276 -1.96 -12.20 15.88
N VAL A 277 -2.94 -12.06 14.97
CA VAL A 277 -3.55 -13.18 14.25
C VAL A 277 -3.28 -13.02 12.77
N TRP A 278 -2.93 -14.12 12.11
CA TRP A 278 -2.56 -14.20 10.71
C TRP A 278 -3.46 -15.19 9.99
N GLU A 279 -3.86 -14.86 8.76
CA GLU A 279 -4.64 -15.77 7.92
C GLU A 279 -4.15 -15.73 6.47
N MET A 280 -4.42 -16.81 5.73
CA MET A 280 -4.17 -16.95 4.29
C MET A 280 -5.46 -17.39 3.61
N ASN A 281 -5.59 -17.10 2.31
CA ASN A 281 -6.76 -17.43 1.49
C ASN A 281 -8.05 -16.92 2.16
N VAL A 282 -8.02 -15.66 2.57
CA VAL A 282 -9.08 -15.04 3.35
C VAL A 282 -10.22 -14.66 2.42
N GLN A 283 -11.44 -15.07 2.75
CA GLN A 283 -12.64 -14.60 2.07
C GLN A 283 -12.92 -13.14 2.45
N PRO A 284 -13.14 -12.22 1.49
CA PRO A 284 -13.53 -10.85 1.80
C PRO A 284 -14.86 -10.77 2.56
N ASP A 285 -15.00 -9.76 3.40
CA ASP A 285 -16.30 -9.32 3.89
C ASP A 285 -17.04 -8.56 2.78
N TYR A 286 -18.33 -8.87 2.60
CA TYR A 286 -19.17 -8.23 1.59
C TYR A 286 -20.08 -7.19 2.24
N VAL A 287 -19.96 -5.94 1.80
CA VAL A 287 -20.75 -4.80 2.28
C VAL A 287 -21.32 -4.02 1.10
N TRP A 288 -22.41 -3.29 1.34
CA TRP A 288 -22.89 -2.30 0.38
C TRP A 288 -21.90 -1.14 0.31
N PHE A 289 -21.61 -0.68 -0.90
CA PHE A 289 -20.64 0.38 -1.15
C PHE A 289 -21.17 1.31 -2.23
N ASP A 290 -21.18 2.62 -1.94
CA ASP A 290 -21.71 3.65 -2.84
C ASP A 290 -20.63 4.61 -3.37
N GLY A 291 -19.36 4.29 -3.13
CA GLY A 291 -18.21 5.09 -3.53
C GLY A 291 -17.63 5.93 -2.40
N ASN A 292 -18.39 6.16 -1.32
CA ASN A 292 -17.96 6.97 -0.19
C ASN A 292 -17.40 6.12 0.94
N VAL A 293 -16.32 6.61 1.55
CA VAL A 293 -15.76 6.04 2.79
C VAL A 293 -15.58 7.18 3.79
N SER A 294 -16.06 6.96 5.00
CA SER A 294 -15.76 7.79 6.16
C SER A 294 -14.46 7.33 6.79
N TYR A 295 -13.58 8.27 7.14
CA TYR A 295 -12.27 8.00 7.73
C TYR A 295 -12.19 8.60 9.12
N LEU A 296 -11.75 7.82 10.10
CA LEU A 296 -11.50 8.31 11.45
C LEU A 296 -10.26 9.21 11.47
N ALA A 297 -10.45 10.46 11.86
CA ALA A 297 -9.39 11.43 12.11
C ALA A 297 -9.00 11.46 13.60
N ALA A 298 -7.79 11.94 13.89
CA ALA A 298 -7.31 12.09 15.27
C ALA A 298 -8.13 13.08 16.11
N THR A 299 -8.93 13.93 15.47
CA THR A 299 -9.80 14.92 16.11
C THR A 299 -11.19 14.39 16.44
N ASP A 300 -11.55 13.20 15.97
CA ASP A 300 -12.89 12.66 16.13
C ASP A 300 -13.14 12.16 17.55
N THR A 301 -14.39 12.28 17.99
CA THR A 301 -14.82 11.76 19.29
C THR A 301 -15.26 10.32 19.14
N ILE A 302 -14.72 9.44 19.99
CA ILE A 302 -15.05 8.02 20.02
C ILE A 302 -15.72 7.64 21.35
N ASP A 303 -16.50 6.57 21.34
CA ASP A 303 -16.93 5.87 22.54
C ASP A 303 -15.92 4.76 22.88
N PRO A 304 -15.14 4.88 23.98
CA PRO A 304 -14.13 3.89 24.33
C PRO A 304 -14.72 2.57 24.86
N ASP A 305 -16.01 2.54 25.18
CA ASP A 305 -16.69 1.33 25.69
C ASP A 305 -17.27 0.47 24.55
N SER A 306 -17.18 0.92 23.29
CA SER A 306 -17.62 0.19 22.10
C SER A 306 -16.49 -0.04 21.09
N VAL A 307 -16.71 -0.96 20.15
CA VAL A 307 -15.84 -1.07 18.96
C VAL A 307 -15.97 0.21 18.14
N VAL A 308 -14.83 0.76 17.74
CA VAL A 308 -14.75 1.96 16.90
C VAL A 308 -14.39 1.53 15.49
N ASP A 309 -15.29 1.77 14.56
CA ASP A 309 -15.01 1.57 13.14
C ASP A 309 -14.09 2.70 12.65
N ILE A 310 -12.93 2.33 12.10
CA ILE A 310 -11.92 3.31 11.67
C ILE A 310 -12.22 3.81 10.25
N ASN A 311 -12.71 2.93 9.38
CA ASN A 311 -13.16 3.29 8.05
C ASN A 311 -14.49 2.57 7.77
N THR A 312 -15.48 3.27 7.22
CA THR A 312 -16.82 2.74 6.90
C THR A 312 -17.33 3.27 5.59
#